data_AF-Q6AQB7-F1
#
_entry.id   AF-Q6AQB7-F1
#
_cell.length_a   1.000
_cell.length_b   1.000
_cell.length_c   1.000
_cell.angle_alpha   90.00
_cell.angle_beta   90.00
_cell.angle_gamma   90.00
#
_symmetry.space_group_name_H-M   'P 1'
#
loop_
_entity.id
_entity.type
_entity.pdbx_description
1 polymer ?
#
loop_
_entity_poly.entity_id
_entity_poly.type
_entity_poly.pdbx_seq_one_letter_code
_entity_poly.pdbx_strand_id
1 'polypeptide(L)'
;MVCSSAGSILCFNNMVEGGLDSGYASKLVQYGWEVITESLKHGGVTGMMDRLSNPAKIKAHRLAEEIREILTPLFKKHMDDIISGHFSETMMADWAKDDINLLTWRKETGETAFEKAVNTDAEISEQEYYDRGILMVAMVKAGVELAFDTMVATGIKDESAYYESLHELPLIANTVARKKLYEMNVVISDTAEYGNYLFANAAMPLLADLMASVETDVIGKGLTSEDNGVDNIELIEVNEAIRYTAVEIIGEELRSYMSAMKPLI
;
A
#
# COMPACT_ATOMS: atom_id res chain seq x y z
N MET A 1 -4.36 5.94 3.22
CA MET A 1 -3.57 5.11 2.28
C MET A 1 -2.81 4.06 3.09
N VAL A 2 -3.15 2.77 2.97
CA VAL A 2 -2.46 1.66 3.68
C VAL A 2 -1.00 1.52 3.25
N CYS A 3 -0.69 2.02 2.05
CA CYS A 3 0.56 1.78 1.33
C CYS A 3 1.69 2.75 1.63
N SER A 4 1.67 3.52 2.73
CA SER A 4 2.79 4.45 2.90
C SER A 4 3.37 4.63 4.31
N SER A 5 2.64 4.86 5.40
CA SER A 5 3.29 4.82 6.74
C SER A 5 3.17 3.47 7.44
N ALA A 6 1.94 2.96 7.60
CA ALA A 6 1.69 1.70 8.30
C ALA A 6 2.36 0.50 7.61
N GLY A 7 2.15 0.34 6.29
CA GLY A 7 2.75 -0.77 5.54
C GLY A 7 4.28 -0.77 5.60
N SER A 8 4.92 0.40 5.47
CA SER A 8 6.38 0.52 5.54
C SER A 8 6.93 0.09 6.89
N ILE A 9 6.34 0.58 7.98
CA ILE A 9 6.76 0.26 9.35
C ILE A 9 6.54 -1.23 9.65
N LEU A 10 5.36 -1.77 9.32
CA LEU A 10 5.02 -3.17 9.59
C LEU A 10 5.90 -4.15 8.80
N CYS A 11 6.11 -3.91 7.50
CA CYS A 11 6.96 -4.78 6.68
C CYS A 11 8.42 -4.72 7.13
N PHE A 12 8.94 -3.54 7.45
CA PHE A 12 10.30 -3.38 7.95
C PHE A 12 10.49 -4.09 9.28
N ASN A 13 9.61 -3.85 10.26
CA ASN A 13 9.70 -4.45 11.59
C ASN A 13 9.62 -5.98 11.50
N ASN A 14 8.66 -6.52 10.74
CA ASN A 14 8.49 -7.97 10.60
C ASN A 14 9.75 -8.64 10.00
N MET A 15 10.41 -8.02 9.00
CA MET A 15 11.67 -8.54 8.48
C MET A 15 12.80 -8.54 9.51
N VAL A 16 12.96 -7.45 10.26
CA VAL A 16 14.03 -7.35 11.27
C VAL A 16 13.78 -8.31 12.44
N GLU A 17 12.54 -8.43 12.90
CA GLU A 17 12.13 -9.40 13.92
C GLU A 17 12.29 -10.86 13.43
N GLY A 18 12.06 -11.09 12.14
CA GLY A 18 12.33 -12.35 11.44
C GLY A 18 13.82 -12.64 11.19
N GLY A 19 14.73 -11.78 11.67
CA GLY A 19 16.18 -11.97 11.65
C GLY A 19 16.87 -11.54 10.36
N LEU A 20 16.22 -10.76 9.50
CA LEU A 20 16.86 -10.18 8.31
C LEU A 20 17.71 -8.96 8.67
N ASP A 21 18.71 -8.69 7.83
CA ASP A 21 19.53 -7.47 7.95
C ASP A 21 18.67 -6.22 7.79
N SER A 22 18.83 -5.27 8.73
CA SER A 22 18.07 -4.02 8.74
C SER A 22 18.34 -3.14 7.52
N GLY A 23 19.55 -3.17 6.96
CA GLY A 23 19.87 -2.38 5.76
C GLY A 23 19.24 -2.96 4.50
N TYR A 24 19.19 -4.29 4.40
CA TYR A 24 18.43 -5.00 3.38
C TYR A 24 16.91 -4.73 3.51
N ALA A 25 16.34 -4.90 4.71
CA ALA A 25 14.93 -4.63 4.97
C ALA A 25 14.54 -3.18 4.63
N SER A 26 15.38 -2.22 5.03
CA SER A 26 15.18 -0.80 4.70
C SER A 26 15.18 -0.56 3.19
N LYS A 27 16.14 -1.12 2.46
CA LYS A 27 16.22 -0.97 1.00
C LYS A 27 15.03 -1.64 0.29
N LEU A 28 14.64 -2.82 0.74
CA LEU A 28 13.50 -3.56 0.18
C LEU A 28 12.21 -2.73 0.33
N VAL A 29 11.93 -2.20 1.52
CA VAL A 29 10.72 -1.38 1.76
C VAL A 29 10.81 -0.05 1.03
N GLN A 30 11.94 0.67 1.12
CA GLN A 30 12.07 2.01 0.55
C GLN A 30 11.79 2.04 -0.94
N TYR A 31 12.37 1.10 -1.70
CA TYR A 31 12.23 1.06 -3.16
C TYR A 31 11.15 0.10 -3.65
N GLY A 32 10.74 -0.87 -2.83
CA GLY A 32 9.77 -1.89 -3.24
C GLY A 32 8.42 -1.30 -3.60
N TRP A 33 7.95 -0.27 -2.88
CA TRP A 33 6.69 0.41 -3.23
C TRP A 33 6.72 1.01 -4.65
N GLU A 34 7.80 1.70 -5.01
CA GLU A 34 7.97 2.29 -6.35
C GLU A 34 7.98 1.20 -7.42
N VAL A 35 8.78 0.14 -7.21
CA VAL A 35 8.91 -0.97 -8.16
C VAL A 35 7.57 -1.67 -8.38
N ILE A 36 6.86 -2.06 -7.32
CA ILE A 36 5.60 -2.81 -7.48
C ILE A 36 4.48 -1.94 -8.07
N THR A 37 4.45 -0.65 -7.73
CA THR A 37 3.43 0.29 -8.22
C THR A 37 3.70 0.81 -9.64
N GLU A 38 4.91 0.67 -10.19
CA GLU A 38 5.13 0.93 -11.62
C GLU A 38 4.33 -0.05 -12.49
N SER A 39 4.20 -1.33 -12.09
CA SER A 39 3.29 -2.25 -12.81
C SER A 39 1.81 -1.89 -12.61
N LEU A 40 1.46 -1.34 -11.44
CA LEU A 40 0.10 -0.86 -11.15
C LEU A 40 -0.32 0.28 -12.09
N LYS A 41 0.59 1.21 -12.36
CA LYS A 41 0.39 2.35 -13.28
C LYS A 41 0.01 1.91 -14.70
N HIS A 42 0.65 0.86 -15.21
CA HIS A 42 0.43 0.39 -16.59
C HIS A 42 -0.70 -0.63 -16.69
N GLY A 43 -0.80 -1.54 -15.71
CA GLY A 43 -1.67 -2.72 -15.79
C GLY A 43 -2.69 -2.87 -14.67
N GLY A 44 -2.84 -1.87 -13.79
CA GLY A 44 -3.69 -1.99 -12.62
C GLY A 44 -3.19 -3.02 -11.61
N VAL A 45 -4.06 -3.38 -10.66
CA VAL A 45 -3.81 -4.45 -9.68
C VAL A 45 -3.51 -5.77 -10.39
N THR A 46 -4.19 -6.05 -11.51
CA THR A 46 -3.96 -7.23 -12.34
C THR A 46 -2.52 -7.29 -12.81
N GLY A 47 -2.01 -6.21 -13.42
CA GLY A 47 -0.64 -6.15 -13.92
C GLY A 47 0.39 -6.31 -12.83
N MET A 48 0.16 -5.74 -11.64
CA MET A 48 1.02 -5.93 -10.48
C MET A 48 1.01 -7.38 -9.98
N MET A 49 -0.17 -8.00 -9.84
CA MET A 49 -0.32 -9.38 -9.37
C MET A 49 0.24 -10.40 -10.38
N ASP A 50 0.15 -10.12 -11.68
CA ASP A 50 0.68 -10.97 -12.76
C ASP A 50 2.22 -11.04 -12.78
N ARG A 51 2.91 -10.16 -12.06
CA ARG A 51 4.37 -10.22 -11.86
C ARG A 51 4.81 -11.27 -10.85
N LEU A 52 3.89 -11.79 -10.03
CA LEU A 52 4.17 -12.85 -9.07
C LEU A 52 4.06 -14.23 -9.73
N SER A 53 4.82 -15.21 -9.22
CA SER A 53 4.59 -16.61 -9.53
C SER A 53 3.19 -17.06 -9.11
N ASN A 54 2.64 -18.13 -9.68
CA ASN A 54 1.29 -18.60 -9.33
C ASN A 54 1.13 -18.87 -7.81
N PRO A 55 2.06 -19.57 -7.13
CA PRO A 55 1.96 -19.76 -5.69
C PRO A 55 2.01 -18.43 -4.90
N ALA A 56 2.89 -17.50 -5.31
CA ALA A 56 3.01 -16.20 -4.68
C ALA A 56 1.76 -15.33 -4.90
N LYS A 57 1.16 -15.37 -6.09
CA LYS A 57 -0.08 -14.66 -6.42
C LYS A 57 -1.24 -15.14 -5.53
N ILE A 58 -1.40 -16.45 -5.36
CA ILE A 58 -2.45 -17.01 -4.50
C ILE A 58 -2.21 -16.58 -3.04
N LYS A 59 -0.98 -16.66 -2.54
CA LYS A 59 -0.65 -16.18 -1.19
C LYS A 59 -0.92 -14.68 -1.02
N ALA A 60 -0.48 -13.85 -1.96
CA ALA A 60 -0.72 -12.40 -1.95
C ALA A 60 -2.23 -12.10 -1.95
N HIS A 61 -3.01 -12.82 -2.76
CA HIS A 61 -4.46 -12.66 -2.80
C HIS A 61 -5.11 -12.99 -1.46
N ARG A 62 -4.78 -14.14 -0.86
CA ARG A 62 -5.33 -14.54 0.46
C ARG A 62 -4.97 -13.54 1.56
N LEU A 63 -3.72 -13.09 1.60
CA LEU A 63 -3.29 -12.04 2.55
C LEU A 63 -4.05 -10.73 2.32
N ALA A 64 -4.28 -10.35 1.06
CA ALA A 64 -5.03 -9.15 0.74
C ALA A 64 -6.47 -9.27 1.27
N GLU A 65 -7.15 -10.41 1.08
CA GLU A 65 -8.51 -10.60 1.60
C GLU A 65 -8.58 -10.53 3.14
N GLU A 66 -7.60 -11.11 3.84
CA GLU A 66 -7.51 -11.01 5.31
C GLU A 66 -7.27 -9.57 5.78
N ILE A 67 -6.36 -8.85 5.12
CA ILE A 67 -6.13 -7.41 5.38
C ILE A 67 -7.41 -6.61 5.11
N ARG A 68 -8.14 -6.93 4.04
CA ARG A 68 -9.41 -6.27 3.69
C ARG A 68 -10.44 -6.47 4.79
N GLU A 69 -10.59 -7.69 5.29
CA GLU A 69 -11.51 -8.00 6.37
C GLU A 69 -11.19 -7.19 7.63
N ILE A 70 -9.92 -7.19 8.06
CA ILE A 70 -9.45 -6.48 9.25
C ILE A 70 -9.65 -4.96 9.13
N LEU A 71 -9.32 -4.37 7.98
CA LEU A 71 -9.29 -2.93 7.80
C LEU A 71 -10.61 -2.32 7.30
N THR A 72 -11.56 -3.12 6.82
CA THR A 72 -12.87 -2.62 6.35
C THR A 72 -13.55 -1.68 7.35
N PRO A 73 -13.65 -2.02 8.66
CA PRO A 73 -14.27 -1.10 9.62
C PRO A 73 -13.52 0.23 9.75
N LEU A 74 -12.20 0.20 9.65
CA LEU A 74 -11.37 1.41 9.77
C LEU A 74 -11.53 2.34 8.56
N PHE A 75 -11.58 1.78 7.34
CA PHE A 75 -11.81 2.55 6.12
C PHE A 75 -13.19 3.19 6.11
N LYS A 76 -14.23 2.42 6.47
CA LYS A 76 -15.59 2.94 6.60
C LYS A 76 -15.66 4.07 7.61
N LYS A 77 -15.08 3.88 8.80
CA LYS A 77 -14.99 4.94 9.82
C LYS A 77 -14.32 6.20 9.28
N HIS A 78 -13.18 6.07 8.59
CA HIS A 78 -12.49 7.23 8.02
C HIS A 78 -13.37 7.97 7.00
N MET A 79 -14.06 7.24 6.12
CA MET A 79 -14.95 7.86 5.14
C MET A 79 -16.17 8.52 5.80
N ASP A 80 -16.75 7.90 6.83
CA ASP A 80 -17.86 8.45 7.62
C ASP A 80 -17.42 9.75 8.34
N ASP A 81 -16.22 9.78 8.91
CA ASP A 81 -15.65 10.96 9.57
C ASP A 81 -15.38 12.08 8.56
N ILE A 82 -14.97 11.76 7.34
CA ILE A 82 -14.79 12.73 6.25
C ILE A 82 -16.14 13.32 5.83
N ILE A 83 -17.15 12.49 5.58
CA ILE A 83 -18.47 12.93 5.10
C ILE A 83 -19.22 13.73 6.16
N SER A 84 -19.12 13.31 7.43
CA SER A 84 -19.75 14.02 8.55
C SER A 84 -19.08 15.35 8.89
N GLY A 85 -17.86 15.59 8.38
CA GLY A 85 -17.03 16.73 8.74
C GLY A 85 -16.27 16.56 10.07
N HIS A 86 -16.40 15.42 10.74
CA HIS A 86 -15.68 15.15 11.98
C HIS A 86 -14.16 15.15 11.78
N PHE A 87 -13.68 14.61 10.65
CA PHE A 87 -12.25 14.64 10.30
C PHE A 87 -11.71 16.08 10.21
N SER A 88 -12.39 16.96 9.47
CA SER A 88 -11.94 18.33 9.30
C SER A 88 -12.08 19.16 10.58
N GLU A 89 -13.16 18.94 11.35
CA GLU A 89 -13.34 19.59 12.66
C GLU A 89 -12.19 19.24 13.62
N THR A 90 -11.85 17.95 13.74
CA THR A 90 -10.79 17.49 14.64
C THR A 90 -9.41 17.95 14.21
N MET A 91 -9.11 17.95 12.91
CA MET A 91 -7.87 18.48 12.36
C MET A 91 -7.74 19.99 12.61
N MET A 92 -8.77 20.78 12.31
CA MET A 92 -8.75 22.23 12.55
C MET A 92 -8.64 22.57 14.04
N ALA A 93 -9.15 21.71 14.93
CA ALA A 93 -8.95 21.84 16.37
C ALA A 93 -7.49 21.60 16.81
N ASP A 94 -6.73 20.79 16.06
CA ASP A 94 -5.28 20.63 16.27
C ASP A 94 -4.51 21.85 15.75
N TRP A 95 -4.89 22.38 14.59
CA TRP A 95 -4.31 23.62 14.03
C TRP A 95 -4.47 24.81 14.97
N ALA A 96 -5.64 24.93 15.62
CA ALA A 96 -5.89 25.96 16.62
C ALA A 96 -5.03 25.81 17.90
N LYS A 97 -4.34 24.68 18.05
CA LYS A 97 -3.43 24.37 19.16
C LYS A 97 -1.96 24.30 18.69
N ASP A 98 -1.62 24.97 17.59
CA ASP A 98 -0.26 24.99 17.03
C ASP A 98 0.23 23.59 16.59
N ASP A 99 -0.66 22.79 15.98
CA ASP A 99 -0.33 21.51 15.33
C ASP A 99 0.29 20.46 16.26
N ILE A 100 -0.10 20.45 17.55
CA ILE A 100 0.52 19.59 18.57
C ILE A 100 0.48 18.11 18.16
N ASN A 101 -0.66 17.59 17.69
CA ASN A 101 -0.76 16.18 17.32
C ASN A 101 0.05 15.90 16.04
N LEU A 102 -0.11 16.73 15.00
CA LEU A 102 0.65 16.59 13.74
C LEU A 102 2.16 16.56 14.00
N LEU A 103 2.68 17.54 14.74
CA LEU A 103 4.11 17.64 15.04
C LEU A 103 4.61 16.50 15.93
N THR A 104 3.77 16.02 16.85
CA THR A 104 4.10 14.86 17.69
C THR A 104 4.23 13.60 16.84
N TRP A 105 3.22 13.28 16.02
CA TRP A 105 3.26 12.09 15.15
C TRP A 105 4.36 12.17 14.09
N ARG A 106 4.64 13.36 13.56
CA ARG A 106 5.77 13.59 12.65
C ARG A 106 7.10 13.26 13.33
N LYS A 107 7.29 13.73 14.56
CA LYS A 107 8.49 13.42 15.35
C LYS A 107 8.58 11.93 15.65
N GLU A 108 7.50 11.29 16.10
CA GLU A 108 7.47 9.85 16.38
C GLU A 108 7.80 9.02 15.14
N THR A 109 7.25 9.38 13.98
CA THR A 109 7.54 8.74 12.69
C THR A 109 9.03 8.88 12.33
N GLY A 110 9.61 10.06 12.53
CA GLY A 110 11.05 10.32 12.34
C GLY A 110 11.96 9.49 13.24
N GLU A 111 11.44 9.01 14.38
CA GLU A 111 12.18 8.21 15.34
C GLU A 111 12.07 6.69 15.10
N THR A 112 11.23 6.26 14.15
CA THR A 112 11.02 4.83 13.83
C THR A 112 12.30 4.16 13.31
N ALA A 113 12.38 2.84 13.50
CA ALA A 113 13.52 2.06 13.06
C ALA A 113 13.67 2.07 11.53
N PHE A 114 12.56 2.00 10.79
CA PHE A 114 12.58 2.11 9.32
C PHE A 114 13.18 3.43 8.87
N GLU A 115 12.75 4.56 9.46
CA GLU A 115 13.23 5.89 9.04
C GLU A 115 14.74 6.02 9.27
N LYS A 116 15.22 5.56 10.42
CA LYS A 116 16.64 5.63 10.84
C LYS A 116 17.56 4.60 10.18
N ALA A 117 17.02 3.51 9.64
CA ALA A 117 17.82 2.44 9.07
C ALA A 117 18.66 2.94 7.88
N VAL A 118 19.90 2.45 7.75
CA VAL A 118 20.76 2.77 6.61
C VAL A 118 20.65 1.64 5.60
N ASN A 119 20.32 1.96 4.35
CA ASN A 119 20.19 0.96 3.30
C ASN A 119 21.50 0.22 3.06
N THR A 120 21.39 -1.06 2.71
CA THR A 120 22.52 -1.83 2.20
C THR A 120 22.96 -1.34 0.81
N ASP A 121 24.24 -1.52 0.49
CA ASP A 121 24.76 -1.29 -0.84
C ASP A 121 24.43 -2.44 -1.82
N ALA A 122 23.99 -3.60 -1.30
CA ALA A 122 23.64 -4.75 -2.12
C ALA A 122 22.55 -4.41 -3.15
N GLU A 123 22.77 -4.82 -4.40
CA GLU A 123 21.79 -4.63 -5.48
C GLU A 123 20.60 -5.58 -5.27
N ILE A 124 19.39 -5.06 -5.45
CA ILE A 124 18.14 -5.84 -5.42
C ILE A 124 17.56 -5.73 -6.83
N SER A 125 17.38 -6.87 -7.49
CA SER A 125 16.83 -6.87 -8.85
C SER A 125 15.34 -6.50 -8.85
N GLU A 126 14.81 -6.02 -9.98
CA GLU A 126 13.40 -5.64 -10.09
C GLU A 126 12.45 -6.77 -9.65
N GLN A 127 12.67 -7.99 -10.14
CA GLN A 127 11.83 -9.14 -9.82
C GLN A 127 11.97 -9.55 -8.34
N GLU A 128 13.12 -9.32 -7.73
CA GLU A 128 13.36 -9.62 -6.31
C GLU A 128 12.46 -8.77 -5.38
N TYR A 129 12.10 -7.54 -5.78
CA TYR A 129 11.12 -6.74 -5.05
C TYR A 129 9.72 -7.36 -5.06
N TYR A 130 9.33 -8.06 -6.14
CA TYR A 130 8.07 -8.80 -6.20
C TYR A 130 8.17 -10.08 -5.37
N ASP A 131 9.19 -10.89 -5.64
CA ASP A 131 9.32 -12.23 -5.05
C ASP A 131 9.55 -12.19 -3.54
N ARG A 132 10.21 -11.13 -3.04
CA ARG A 132 10.44 -10.92 -1.60
C ARG A 132 9.48 -9.90 -0.99
N GLY A 133 8.58 -9.31 -1.77
CA GLY A 133 7.61 -8.30 -1.34
C GLY A 133 6.16 -8.75 -1.47
N ILE A 134 5.87 -10.05 -1.34
CA ILE A 134 4.50 -10.61 -1.51
C ILE A 134 3.48 -9.90 -0.60
N LEU A 135 3.85 -9.64 0.66
CA LEU A 135 3.02 -8.89 1.60
C LEU A 135 2.82 -7.43 1.16
N MET A 136 3.83 -6.79 0.59
CA MET A 136 3.71 -5.41 0.08
C MET A 136 2.71 -5.36 -1.07
N VAL A 137 2.77 -6.33 -1.99
CA VAL A 137 1.80 -6.48 -3.09
C VAL A 137 0.38 -6.70 -2.54
N ALA A 138 0.24 -7.56 -1.52
CA ALA A 138 -1.05 -7.80 -0.86
C ALA A 138 -1.62 -6.53 -0.19
N MET A 139 -0.78 -5.76 0.51
CA MET A 139 -1.16 -4.48 1.13
C MET A 139 -1.60 -3.44 0.10
N VAL A 140 -0.93 -3.38 -1.07
CA VAL A 140 -1.34 -2.50 -2.18
C VAL A 140 -2.71 -2.90 -2.71
N LYS A 141 -2.91 -4.18 -3.04
CA LYS A 141 -4.21 -4.70 -3.49
C LYS A 141 -5.31 -4.32 -2.49
N ALA A 142 -5.15 -4.73 -1.24
CA ALA A 142 -6.15 -4.52 -0.20
C ALA A 142 -6.45 -3.03 0.03
N GLY A 143 -5.41 -2.20 0.09
CA GLY A 143 -5.55 -0.77 0.34
C GLY A 143 -6.26 -0.02 -0.79
N VAL A 144 -5.92 -0.34 -2.04
CA VAL A 144 -6.53 0.28 -3.23
C VAL A 144 -8.00 -0.13 -3.35
N GLU A 145 -8.29 -1.43 -3.25
CA GLU A 145 -9.66 -1.94 -3.33
C GLU A 145 -10.54 -1.39 -2.20
N LEU A 146 -10.06 -1.39 -0.95
CA LEU A 146 -10.83 -0.82 0.16
C LEU A 146 -11.09 0.68 0.00
N ALA A 147 -10.09 1.46 -0.44
CA ALA A 147 -10.26 2.87 -0.68
C ALA A 147 -11.34 3.10 -1.75
N PHE A 148 -11.21 2.42 -2.88
CA PHE A 148 -12.14 2.50 -4.00
C PHE A 148 -13.56 2.09 -3.59
N ASP A 149 -13.73 0.88 -3.06
CA ASP A 149 -15.02 0.31 -2.68
C ASP A 149 -15.73 1.18 -1.64
N THR A 150 -14.99 1.71 -0.66
CA THR A 150 -15.54 2.57 0.38
C THR A 150 -16.00 3.90 -0.19
N MET A 151 -15.21 4.52 -1.07
CA MET A 151 -15.61 5.77 -1.73
C MET A 151 -16.87 5.58 -2.57
N VAL A 152 -16.90 4.55 -3.42
CA VAL A 152 -18.07 4.26 -4.28
C VAL A 152 -19.32 3.96 -3.45
N ALA A 153 -19.18 3.20 -2.36
CA ALA A 153 -20.29 2.90 -1.46
C ALA A 153 -20.94 4.15 -0.82
N THR A 154 -20.22 5.27 -0.76
CA THR A 154 -20.72 6.56 -0.27
C THR A 154 -21.27 7.49 -1.36
N GLY A 155 -21.31 7.03 -2.61
CA GLY A 155 -21.84 7.78 -3.75
C GLY A 155 -20.80 8.59 -4.53
N ILE A 156 -19.51 8.42 -4.24
CA ILE A 156 -18.44 8.93 -5.11
C ILE A 156 -18.44 8.13 -6.41
N LYS A 157 -18.23 8.81 -7.53
CA LYS A 157 -18.17 8.15 -8.84
C LYS A 157 -16.92 7.28 -8.98
N ASP A 158 -17.05 6.17 -9.69
CA ASP A 158 -15.98 5.21 -9.97
C ASP A 158 -14.74 5.88 -10.55
N GLU A 159 -14.89 6.83 -11.48
CA GLU A 159 -13.75 7.54 -12.05
C GLU A 159 -13.01 8.38 -11.01
N SER A 160 -13.75 9.10 -10.15
CA SER A 160 -13.16 9.88 -9.06
C SER A 160 -12.48 8.97 -8.04
N ALA A 161 -13.13 7.88 -7.64
CA ALA A 161 -12.56 6.90 -6.72
C ALA A 161 -11.27 6.28 -7.30
N TYR A 162 -11.22 6.01 -8.60
CA TYR A 162 -10.02 5.51 -9.28
C TYR A 162 -8.85 6.50 -9.25
N TYR A 163 -9.12 7.77 -9.58
CA TYR A 163 -8.08 8.82 -9.57
C TYR A 163 -7.51 9.04 -8.17
N GLU A 164 -8.37 9.08 -7.15
CA GLU A 164 -8.00 9.33 -5.75
C GLU A 164 -7.46 8.09 -4.99
N SER A 165 -7.37 6.93 -5.67
CA SER A 165 -6.83 5.70 -5.08
C SER A 165 -5.68 5.11 -5.90
N LEU A 166 -5.97 4.38 -6.97
CA LEU A 166 -4.99 3.64 -7.75
C LEU A 166 -4.07 4.58 -8.54
N HIS A 167 -4.63 5.62 -9.17
CA HIS A 167 -3.88 6.46 -10.12
C HIS A 167 -2.74 7.26 -9.48
N GLU A 168 -2.97 7.81 -8.28
CA GLU A 168 -1.96 8.63 -7.58
C GLU A 168 -0.91 7.81 -6.82
N LEU A 169 -1.21 6.54 -6.52
CA LEU A 169 -0.35 5.71 -5.68
C LEU A 169 1.11 5.61 -6.17
N PRO A 170 1.41 5.44 -7.48
CA PRO A 170 2.78 5.45 -7.98
C PRO A 170 3.54 6.76 -7.68
N LEU A 171 2.86 7.91 -7.71
CA LEU A 171 3.49 9.20 -7.40
C LEU A 171 3.88 9.29 -5.93
N ILE A 172 3.03 8.80 -5.03
CA ILE A 172 3.34 8.73 -3.60
C ILE A 172 4.48 7.73 -3.34
N ALA A 173 4.48 6.58 -4.01
CA ALA A 173 5.55 5.59 -3.89
C ALA A 173 6.94 6.16 -4.27
N ASN A 174 7.01 6.99 -5.31
CA ASN A 174 8.26 7.68 -5.71
C ASN A 174 8.82 8.59 -4.60
N THR A 175 7.95 9.22 -3.79
CA THR A 175 8.41 10.06 -2.66
C THR A 175 9.07 9.21 -1.58
N VAL A 176 8.50 8.02 -1.29
CA VAL A 176 9.09 7.06 -0.34
C VAL A 176 10.42 6.53 -0.88
N ALA A 177 10.51 6.20 -2.17
CA ALA A 177 11.77 5.78 -2.79
C ALA A 177 12.85 6.86 -2.67
N ARG A 178 12.49 8.13 -2.85
CA ARG A 178 13.42 9.26 -2.79
C ARG A 178 14.03 9.47 -1.40
N LYS A 179 13.20 9.48 -0.34
CA LYS A 179 13.67 9.79 1.04
C LYS A 179 12.71 9.30 2.13
N LYS A 180 12.21 8.06 1.99
CA LYS A 180 11.36 7.36 2.97
C LYS A 180 10.13 8.16 3.39
N LEU A 181 9.64 7.96 4.61
CA LEU A 181 8.39 8.57 5.08
C LEU A 181 8.57 10.07 5.30
N TYR A 182 9.79 10.54 5.58
CA TYR A 182 10.08 11.97 5.67
C TYR A 182 9.71 12.71 4.38
N GLU A 183 10.22 12.27 3.22
CA GLU A 183 9.92 12.97 1.96
C GLU A 183 8.45 12.91 1.62
N MET A 184 7.81 11.74 1.80
CA MET A 184 6.38 11.63 1.59
C MET A 184 5.60 12.66 2.41
N ASN A 185 5.83 12.69 3.73
CA ASN A 185 5.09 13.56 4.63
C ASN A 185 5.36 15.05 4.37
N VAL A 186 6.55 15.41 3.89
CA VAL A 186 6.92 16.79 3.55
C VAL A 186 6.37 17.22 2.18
N VAL A 187 6.16 16.29 1.25
CA VAL A 187 5.65 16.57 -0.09
C VAL A 187 4.13 16.71 -0.13
N ILE A 188 3.41 15.93 0.69
CA ILE A 188 1.96 16.02 0.81
C ILE A 188 1.54 17.23 1.65
N SER A 189 0.26 17.60 1.57
CA SER A 189 -0.29 18.70 2.40
C SER A 189 -0.39 18.31 3.87
N ASP A 190 -0.41 19.29 4.78
CA ASP A 190 -0.61 19.04 6.22
C ASP A 190 -1.91 18.26 6.49
N THR A 191 -2.97 18.49 5.70
CA THR A 191 -4.22 17.71 5.76
C THR A 191 -4.00 16.23 5.45
N ALA A 192 -3.23 15.94 4.40
CA ALA A 192 -2.92 14.58 3.98
C ALA A 192 -1.96 13.89 4.97
N GLU A 193 -0.98 14.61 5.50
CA GLU A 193 -0.07 14.12 6.53
C GLU A 193 -0.82 13.79 7.84
N TYR A 194 -1.70 14.69 8.29
CA TYR A 194 -2.54 14.47 9.47
C TYR A 194 -3.44 13.23 9.29
N GLY A 195 -4.11 13.12 8.13
CA GLY A 195 -4.94 11.96 7.81
C GLY A 195 -4.14 10.66 7.71
N ASN A 196 -2.92 10.72 7.18
CA ASN A 196 -1.99 9.59 7.14
C ASN A 196 -1.64 9.10 8.55
N TYR A 197 -1.30 9.99 9.49
CA TYR A 197 -1.01 9.61 10.87
C TYR A 197 -2.23 9.07 11.60
N LEU A 198 -3.39 9.71 11.46
CA LEU A 198 -4.64 9.24 12.05
C LEU A 198 -4.95 7.80 11.62
N PHE A 199 -4.80 7.52 10.31
CA PHE A 199 -5.00 6.20 9.76
C PHE A 199 -3.94 5.21 10.24
N ALA A 200 -2.65 5.55 10.13
CA ALA A 200 -1.56 4.64 10.43
C ALA A 200 -1.54 4.22 11.91
N ASN A 201 -1.76 5.17 12.82
CA ASN A 201 -1.81 4.91 14.26
C ASN A 201 -2.98 4.01 14.66
N ALA A 202 -4.07 4.01 13.88
CA ALA A 202 -5.20 3.10 14.07
C ALA A 202 -5.02 1.75 13.36
N ALA A 203 -4.40 1.74 12.18
CA ALA A 203 -4.23 0.54 11.35
C ALA A 203 -3.16 -0.41 11.91
N MET A 204 -2.03 0.11 12.42
CA MET A 204 -0.93 -0.73 12.91
C MET A 204 -1.36 -1.66 14.06
N PRO A 205 -2.10 -1.20 15.10
CA PRO A 205 -2.61 -2.09 16.14
C PRO A 205 -3.61 -3.13 15.63
N LEU A 206 -4.46 -2.78 14.67
CA LEU A 206 -5.44 -3.72 14.10
C LEU A 206 -4.78 -4.85 13.31
N LEU A 207 -3.64 -4.57 12.67
CA LEU A 207 -2.88 -5.55 11.91
C LEU A 207 -1.89 -6.35 12.77
N ALA A 208 -1.75 -6.07 14.07
CA ALA A 208 -0.72 -6.66 14.90
C ALA A 208 -0.80 -8.20 14.95
N ASP A 209 -2.01 -8.76 15.10
CA ASP A 209 -2.22 -10.21 15.16
C ASP A 209 -1.89 -10.89 13.83
N LEU A 210 -2.28 -10.28 12.71
CA LEU A 210 -1.89 -10.74 11.37
C LEU A 210 -0.36 -10.69 11.20
N MET A 211 0.26 -9.57 11.56
CA MET A 211 1.71 -9.41 11.41
C MET A 211 2.51 -10.38 12.30
N ALA A 212 1.93 -10.90 13.37
CA ALA A 212 2.52 -11.95 14.19
C ALA A 212 2.48 -13.34 13.54
N SER A 213 1.55 -13.59 12.61
CA SER A 213 1.46 -14.84 11.85
C SER A 213 2.20 -14.78 10.51
N VAL A 214 2.51 -13.58 10.02
CA VAL A 214 3.31 -13.35 8.82
C VAL A 214 4.73 -13.88 8.99
N GLU A 215 5.11 -14.83 8.13
CA GLU A 215 6.45 -15.37 8.05
C GLU A 215 7.31 -14.63 7.01
N THR A 216 8.63 -14.79 7.12
CA THR A 216 9.59 -14.16 6.21
C THR A 216 9.53 -14.68 4.76
N ASP A 217 8.73 -15.70 4.48
CA ASP A 217 8.54 -16.24 3.12
C ASP A 217 7.66 -15.32 2.25
N VAL A 218 6.77 -14.54 2.85
CA VAL A 218 5.94 -13.53 2.16
C VAL A 218 6.50 -12.11 2.28
N ILE A 219 7.51 -11.90 3.13
CA ILE A 219 8.24 -10.63 3.21
C ILE A 219 9.71 -10.88 3.58
N GLY A 220 10.61 -10.57 2.65
CA GLY A 220 12.06 -10.61 2.86
C GLY A 220 12.79 -11.81 2.24
N LYS A 221 12.39 -13.07 2.49
CA LYS A 221 13.06 -14.26 1.92
C LYS A 221 12.44 -14.74 0.61
N GLY A 222 11.13 -14.55 0.45
CA GLY A 222 10.38 -15.09 -0.70
C GLY A 222 10.11 -16.59 -0.56
N LEU A 223 9.36 -17.14 -1.52
CA LEU A 223 9.04 -18.56 -1.55
C LEU A 223 10.24 -19.39 -2.03
N THR A 224 10.47 -20.54 -1.39
CA THR A 224 11.63 -21.40 -1.69
C THR A 224 11.39 -22.39 -2.82
N SER A 225 10.14 -22.56 -3.26
CA SER A 225 9.78 -23.51 -4.32
C SER A 225 10.04 -22.90 -5.69
N GLU A 226 10.86 -23.57 -6.51
CA GLU A 226 10.98 -23.28 -7.94
C GLU A 226 9.81 -23.84 -8.76
N ASP A 227 9.00 -24.72 -8.18
CA ASP A 227 7.80 -25.24 -8.80
C ASP A 227 6.66 -24.22 -8.71
N ASN A 228 6.10 -23.88 -9.88
CA ASN A 228 4.96 -22.99 -10.07
C ASN A 228 3.62 -23.72 -10.14
N GLY A 229 3.62 -25.04 -9.90
CA GLY A 229 2.41 -25.87 -9.83
C GLY A 229 1.45 -25.40 -8.75
N VAL A 230 0.19 -25.22 -9.13
CA VAL A 230 -0.93 -24.87 -8.26
C VAL A 230 -2.19 -25.59 -8.75
N ASP A 231 -3.25 -25.62 -7.94
CA ASP A 231 -4.55 -26.08 -8.41
C ASP A 231 -5.09 -25.14 -9.51
N ASN A 232 -5.55 -25.72 -10.62
CA ASN A 232 -6.01 -24.93 -11.77
C ASN A 232 -7.31 -24.18 -11.48
N ILE A 233 -8.21 -24.75 -10.67
CA ILE A 233 -9.49 -24.12 -10.35
C ILE A 233 -9.23 -22.92 -9.44
N GLU A 234 -8.43 -23.11 -8.39
CA GLU A 234 -8.03 -22.02 -7.50
C GLU A 234 -7.34 -20.88 -8.25
N LEU A 235 -6.40 -21.20 -9.16
CA LEU A 235 -5.72 -20.17 -9.93
C LEU A 235 -6.69 -19.38 -10.82
N ILE A 236 -7.68 -20.04 -11.42
CA ILE A 236 -8.72 -19.38 -12.22
C ILE A 236 -9.55 -18.46 -11.32
N GLU A 237 -10.05 -18.97 -10.18
CA GLU A 237 -10.86 -18.20 -9.23
C GLU A 237 -10.11 -16.94 -8.74
N VAL A 238 -8.84 -17.08 -8.36
CA VAL A 238 -8.01 -15.95 -7.92
C VAL A 238 -7.79 -14.93 -9.05
N ASN A 239 -7.51 -15.39 -10.28
CA ASN A 239 -7.32 -14.47 -11.40
C ASN A 239 -8.60 -13.71 -11.73
N GLU A 240 -9.76 -14.36 -11.70
CA GLU A 240 -11.06 -13.72 -11.93
C GLU A 240 -11.40 -12.72 -10.80
N ALA A 241 -11.16 -13.10 -9.54
CA ALA A 241 -11.38 -12.24 -8.39
C ALA A 241 -10.51 -10.98 -8.38
N ILE A 242 -9.36 -11.01 -9.06
CA ILE A 242 -8.50 -9.82 -9.24
C ILE A 242 -9.00 -8.98 -10.43
N ARG A 243 -9.16 -9.61 -11.60
CA ARG A 243 -9.41 -8.91 -12.89
C ARG A 243 -10.77 -8.24 -12.97
N TYR A 244 -11.76 -8.79 -12.30
CA TYR A 244 -13.15 -8.33 -12.40
C TYR A 244 -13.61 -7.48 -11.22
N THR A 245 -12.68 -6.90 -10.47
CA THR A 245 -13.00 -5.86 -9.48
C THR A 245 -13.43 -4.57 -10.19
N ALA A 246 -14.27 -3.76 -9.53
CA ALA A 246 -14.76 -2.51 -10.11
C ALA A 246 -13.62 -1.53 -10.43
N VAL A 247 -12.60 -1.46 -9.55
CA VAL A 247 -11.41 -0.60 -9.75
C VAL A 247 -10.60 -1.01 -10.97
N GLU A 248 -10.51 -2.31 -11.29
CA GLU A 248 -9.80 -2.79 -12.47
C GLU A 248 -10.57 -2.51 -13.75
N ILE A 249 -11.90 -2.71 -13.74
CA ILE A 249 -12.77 -2.45 -14.90
C ILE A 249 -12.72 -0.96 -15.29
N ILE A 250 -12.97 -0.06 -14.33
CA ILE A 250 -12.91 1.38 -14.63
C ILE A 250 -11.48 1.83 -14.95
N GLY A 251 -10.49 1.21 -14.33
CA GLY A 251 -9.09 1.52 -14.55
C GLY A 251 -8.61 1.18 -15.95
N GLU A 252 -9.02 0.02 -16.49
CA GLU A 252 -8.73 -0.35 -17.87
C GLU A 252 -9.32 0.66 -18.86
N GLU A 253 -10.59 1.05 -18.66
CA GLU A 253 -11.26 2.05 -19.47
C GLU A 253 -10.49 3.39 -19.44
N LEU A 254 -10.20 3.92 -18.25
CA LEU A 254 -9.55 5.22 -18.09
C LEU A 254 -8.09 5.23 -18.62
N ARG A 255 -7.33 4.15 -18.40
CA ARG A 255 -5.95 4.02 -18.94
C ARG A 255 -5.94 3.98 -20.47
N SER A 256 -6.95 3.38 -21.09
CA SER A 256 -7.09 3.36 -22.55
C SER A 256 -7.27 4.78 -23.13
N TYR A 257 -8.06 5.63 -22.45
CA TYR A 257 -8.28 7.01 -22.86
C TYR A 257 -7.02 7.87 -22.74
N MET A 258 -6.30 7.75 -21.62
CA MET A 258 -5.04 8.49 -21.41
C MET A 258 -3.98 8.11 -22.45
N SER A 259 -3.88 6.83 -22.81
CA SER A 259 -2.97 6.35 -23.85
C SER A 259 -3.32 6.86 -25.26
N ALA A 260 -4.61 7.12 -25.50
CA ALA A 260 -5.12 7.64 -26.76
C ALA A 260 -5.06 9.18 -26.87
N MET A 261 -4.74 9.90 -25.78
CA MET A 261 -4.62 11.35 -25.81
C MET A 261 -3.42 11.76 -26.67
N LYS A 262 -3.69 12.52 -27.75
CA LYS A 262 -2.63 13.13 -28.56
C LYS A 262 -1.93 14.24 -27.76
N PRO A 263 -0.60 14.38 -27.88
CA PRO A 263 0.08 15.57 -27.40
C PRO A 263 -0.57 16.80 -28.02
N LEU A 264 -0.97 17.76 -27.18
CA LEU A 264 -1.29 19.10 -27.66
C LEU A 264 0.04 19.69 -28.16
N ILE A 265 0.09 19.96 -29.47
CA ILE A 265 1.26 20.48 -30.21
C ILE A 265 1.81 21.73 -29.53
#